data_AF-A0A9X4P2A4-F1
#
_entry.id   AF-A0A9X4P2A4-F1
#
_cell.length_a   1.000
_cell.length_b   1.000
_cell.length_c   1.000
_cell.angle_alpha   90.00
_cell.angle_beta   90.00
_cell.angle_gamma   90.00
#
_symmetry.space_group_name_H-M   'P 1'
#
loop_
_entity.id
_entity.type
_entity.pdbx_description
1 polymer ?
#
loop_
_entity_poly.entity_id
_entity_poly.type
_entity_poly.pdbx_seq_one_letter_code
_entity_poly.pdbx_strand_id
1 'polypeptide(L)'
;MTPQPATHPWLTSLQTELDGLETALLQGDATGVERASARVQGVLQKAPKATVFSAPGHAALREQMHSAAQRLGRLRQAVLRASAQSQRAVHSLLPGQAQPTYGHMAGPSSTGGAGRAFLAA
;
A
#
# COMPACT_ATOMS: atom_id res chain seq x y z
N MET A 1 7.28 37.63 -13.51
CA MET A 1 7.30 36.43 -14.38
C MET A 1 8.72 35.90 -14.40
N THR A 2 9.04 34.92 -13.54
CA THR A 2 10.36 34.30 -13.51
C THR A 2 10.49 33.35 -14.71
N PRO A 3 11.58 33.40 -15.48
CA PRO A 3 11.79 32.50 -16.61
C PRO A 3 11.81 31.06 -16.08
N GLN A 4 10.90 30.23 -16.58
CA GLN A 4 10.88 28.80 -16.30
C GLN A 4 12.16 28.22 -16.92
N PRO A 5 13.12 27.72 -16.12
CA PRO A 5 14.33 27.12 -16.68
C PRO A 5 13.88 25.98 -17.58
N ALA A 6 14.46 25.87 -18.78
CA ALA A 6 14.11 24.84 -19.77
C ALA A 6 14.13 23.46 -19.09
N THR A 7 12.95 22.95 -18.76
CA THR A 7 12.80 21.68 -18.06
C THR A 7 13.16 20.57 -19.03
N HIS A 8 14.06 19.69 -18.61
CA HIS A 8 14.50 18.58 -19.44
C HIS A 8 13.29 17.71 -19.83
N PRO A 9 13.10 17.34 -21.10
CA PRO A 9 11.87 16.70 -21.58
C PRO A 9 11.54 15.39 -20.85
N TRP A 10 12.55 14.60 -20.50
CA TRP A 10 12.37 13.40 -19.66
C TRP A 10 11.76 13.71 -18.29
N LEU A 11 12.14 14.83 -17.66
CA LEU A 11 11.64 15.20 -16.35
C LEU A 11 10.19 15.69 -16.43
N THR A 12 9.83 16.40 -17.50
CA THR A 12 8.42 16.73 -17.78
C THR A 12 7.59 15.47 -17.92
N SER A 13 8.07 14.46 -18.67
CA SER A 13 7.38 13.17 -18.77
C SER A 13 7.25 12.48 -17.41
N LEU A 14 8.29 12.50 -16.57
CA LEU A 14 8.23 11.92 -15.23
C LEU A 14 7.18 12.61 -14.36
N GLN A 15 7.10 13.94 -14.39
CA GLN A 15 6.11 14.70 -13.64
C GLN A 15 4.69 14.37 -14.08
N THR A 16 4.43 14.32 -15.40
CA THR A 16 3.12 13.95 -15.94
C THR A 16 2.67 12.55 -15.51
N GLU A 17 3.57 11.57 -15.53
CA GLU A 17 3.22 10.21 -15.10
C GLU A 17 3.00 10.13 -13.58
N LEU A 18 3.72 10.92 -12.77
CA LEU A 18 3.47 11.03 -11.33
C LEU A 18 2.11 11.70 -11.02
N ASP A 19 1.71 12.71 -11.80
CA ASP A 19 0.39 13.33 -11.69
C ASP A 19 -0.73 12.34 -12.05
N GLY A 20 -0.51 11.53 -13.08
CA GLY A 20 -1.42 10.44 -13.47
C GLY A 20 -1.55 9.37 -12.38
N LEU A 21 -0.44 8.99 -11.75
CA LEU A 21 -0.42 8.07 -10.61
C LEU A 21 -1.19 8.63 -9.41
N GLU A 22 -0.95 9.90 -9.06
CA GLU A 22 -1.67 10.57 -7.96
C GLU A 22 -3.17 10.63 -8.24
N THR A 23 -3.57 10.97 -9.46
CA THR A 23 -4.98 11.00 -9.87
C THR A 23 -5.64 9.62 -9.74
N ALA A 24 -4.98 8.57 -10.22
CA ALA A 24 -5.51 7.21 -10.10
C ALA A 24 -5.62 6.76 -8.63
N LEU A 25 -4.68 7.17 -7.78
CA LEU A 25 -4.74 6.93 -6.33
C LEU A 25 -5.90 7.65 -5.65
N LEU A 26 -6.13 8.91 -5.99
CA LEU A 26 -7.26 9.69 -5.46
C LEU A 26 -8.62 9.13 -5.92
N GLN A 27 -8.68 8.55 -7.12
CA GLN A 27 -9.89 7.92 -7.66
C GLN A 27 -10.13 6.50 -7.13
N GLY A 28 -9.15 5.89 -6.46
CA GLY A 28 -9.23 4.50 -6.01
C GLY A 28 -9.23 3.48 -7.16
N ASP A 29 -8.77 3.86 -8.36
CA ASP A 29 -8.69 2.96 -9.51
C ASP A 29 -7.42 2.10 -9.43
N ALA A 30 -7.56 0.88 -8.88
CA ALA A 30 -6.46 -0.06 -8.76
C ALA A 30 -5.79 -0.39 -10.11
N THR A 31 -6.58 -0.49 -11.20
CA THR A 31 -6.04 -0.80 -12.54
C THR A 31 -5.32 0.41 -13.11
N GLY A 32 -5.84 1.61 -12.86
CA GLY A 32 -5.22 2.88 -13.19
C GLY A 32 -3.88 3.08 -12.48
N VAL A 33 -3.81 2.72 -11.20
CA VAL A 33 -2.58 2.79 -10.39
C VAL A 33 -1.50 1.85 -10.93
N GLU A 34 -1.86 0.62 -11.30
CA GLU A 34 -0.92 -0.33 -11.90
C GLU A 34 -0.37 0.17 -13.24
N ARG A 35 -1.25 0.64 -14.14
CA ARG A 35 -0.85 1.21 -15.44
C ARG A 35 0.02 2.45 -15.26
N ALA A 36 -0.33 3.37 -14.37
CA ALA A 36 0.46 4.55 -14.09
C ALA A 36 1.83 4.18 -13.49
N SER A 37 1.88 3.19 -12.60
CA SER A 37 3.13 2.69 -12.01
C SER A 37 4.06 2.10 -13.08
N ALA A 38 3.53 1.31 -14.02
CA ALA A 38 4.29 0.77 -15.13
C ALA A 38 4.86 1.87 -16.05
N ARG A 39 4.08 2.93 -16.30
CA ARG A 39 4.54 4.08 -17.08
C ARG A 39 5.63 4.88 -16.38
N VAL A 40 5.47 5.16 -15.08
CA VAL A 40 6.52 5.78 -14.25
C VAL A 40 7.79 4.95 -14.31
N GLN A 41 7.70 3.62 -14.17
CA GLN A 41 8.86 2.72 -14.28
C GLN A 41 9.51 2.78 -15.67
N GLY A 42 8.70 2.81 -16.73
CA GLY A 42 9.19 2.95 -18.11
C GLY A 42 9.92 4.27 -18.35
N VAL A 43 9.46 5.38 -17.76
CA VAL A 43 10.14 6.67 -17.82
C VAL A 43 11.45 6.64 -17.01
N LEU A 44 11.45 6.01 -15.84
CA LEU A 44 12.67 5.85 -15.02
C LEU A 44 13.73 4.99 -15.70
N GLN A 45 13.34 3.96 -16.47
CA GLN A 45 14.30 3.17 -17.27
C GLN A 45 14.94 3.97 -18.40
N LYS A 46 14.21 4.96 -18.93
CA LYS A 46 14.72 5.90 -19.95
C LYS A 46 15.47 7.09 -19.32
N ALA A 47 15.81 7.01 -18.03
CA ALA A 47 16.54 8.08 -17.36
C ALA A 47 17.86 8.39 -18.09
N PRO A 48 18.18 9.68 -18.27
CA PRO A 48 19.47 10.07 -18.82
C PRO A 48 20.60 9.55 -17.93
N LYS A 49 21.77 9.33 -18.54
CA LYS A 49 22.96 8.88 -17.79
C LYS A 49 23.31 9.89 -16.70
N ALA A 50 23.82 9.40 -15.57
CA ALA A 50 24.20 10.23 -14.41
C ALA A 50 25.10 11.43 -14.79
N THR A 51 25.90 11.29 -15.84
CA THR A 51 26.78 12.32 -16.39
C THR A 51 26.04 13.60 -16.85
N VAL A 52 24.79 13.49 -17.29
CA VAL A 52 23.97 14.64 -17.73
C VAL A 52 23.59 15.53 -16.53
N PHE A 53 23.44 14.93 -15.34
CA PHE A 53 23.07 15.63 -14.11
C PHE A 53 24.26 16.32 -13.41
N SER A 54 25.48 15.89 -13.74
CA SER A 54 26.73 16.44 -13.19
C SER A 54 27.28 17.62 -14.00
N ALA A 55 26.71 17.92 -15.17
CA ALA A 55 27.19 19.01 -16.02
C ALA A 55 26.91 20.40 -15.40
N PRO A 56 27.88 21.33 -15.43
CA PRO A 56 27.66 22.71 -14.97
C PRO A 56 26.54 23.35 -15.79
N GLY A 57 25.52 23.88 -15.11
CA GLY A 57 24.27 24.40 -15.72
C GLY A 57 23.01 23.57 -15.41
N HIS A 58 23.14 22.34 -14.89
CA HIS A 58 22.02 21.44 -14.62
C HIS A 58 21.62 21.37 -13.13
N ALA A 59 21.94 22.39 -12.33
CA ALA A 59 21.57 22.45 -10.92
C ALA A 59 20.05 22.38 -10.70
N ALA A 60 19.28 23.14 -11.50
CA ALA A 60 17.82 23.11 -11.48
C ALA A 60 17.25 21.73 -11.84
N LEU A 61 17.91 20.98 -12.74
CA LEU A 61 17.50 19.61 -13.10
C LEU A 61 17.69 18.65 -11.91
N ARG A 62 18.79 18.76 -11.16
CA ARG A 62 19.02 17.96 -9.95
C ARG A 62 18.00 18.28 -8.85
N GLU A 63 17.70 19.55 -8.62
CA GLU A 63 16.69 19.95 -7.63
C GLU A 63 15.31 19.40 -7.99
N GLN A 64 14.90 19.53 -9.26
CA GLN A 64 13.61 19.00 -9.69
C GLN A 64 13.56 17.47 -9.66
N MET A 65 14.67 16.78 -9.96
CA MET A 65 14.77 15.33 -9.77
C MET A 65 14.61 14.94 -8.30
N HIS A 66 15.25 15.68 -7.38
CA HIS A 66 15.13 15.44 -5.95
C HIS A 66 13.68 15.66 -5.47
N SER A 67 13.03 16.73 -5.94
CA SER A 67 11.62 17.01 -5.66
C SER A 67 10.69 15.89 -6.17
N ALA A 68 10.90 15.41 -7.40
CA ALA A 68 10.14 14.29 -7.96
C ALA A 68 10.33 12.99 -7.15
N ALA A 69 11.57 12.70 -6.73
CA ALA A 69 11.88 11.55 -5.89
C ALA A 69 11.20 11.63 -4.50
N GLN A 70 11.20 12.81 -3.88
CA GLN A 70 10.48 13.04 -2.62
C GLN A 70 8.97 12.83 -2.78
N ARG A 71 8.38 13.33 -3.87
CA ARG A 71 6.94 13.16 -4.15
C ARG A 71 6.59 11.68 -4.36
N LEU A 72 7.37 10.94 -5.12
CA LEU A 72 7.20 9.48 -5.28
C LEU A 72 7.29 8.74 -3.93
N GLY A 73 8.25 9.11 -3.09
CA GLY A 73 8.38 8.55 -1.74
C GLY A 73 7.14 8.76 -0.88
N ARG A 74 6.58 9.98 -0.90
CA ARG A 74 5.33 10.31 -0.18
C ARG A 74 4.13 9.52 -0.73
N LEU A 75 3.99 9.40 -2.05
CA LEU A 75 2.94 8.60 -2.68
C LEU A 75 3.03 7.13 -2.26
N ARG A 76 4.23 6.53 -2.28
CA ARG A 76 4.44 5.15 -1.81
C ARG A 76 4.03 4.96 -0.35
N GLN A 77 4.38 5.90 0.52
CA GLN A 77 3.98 5.84 1.93
C GLN A 77 2.47 6.01 2.14
N ALA A 78 1.80 6.81 1.30
CA ALA A 78 0.34 6.94 1.33
C ALA A 78 -0.34 5.64 0.90
N VAL A 79 0.13 5.02 -0.18
CA VAL A 79 -0.36 3.72 -0.68
C VAL A 79 -0.22 2.63 0.38
N LEU A 80 0.95 2.50 1.00
CA LEU A 80 1.19 1.49 2.04
C LEU A 80 0.30 1.69 3.28
N ARG A 81 0.02 2.94 3.63
CA ARG A 81 -0.93 3.24 4.72
C ARG A 81 -2.35 2.89 4.35
N ALA A 82 -2.79 3.22 3.12
CA ALA A 82 -4.11 2.86 2.61
C ALA A 82 -4.30 1.34 2.54
N SER A 83 -3.28 0.59 2.08
CA SER A 83 -3.34 -0.88 2.04
C SER A 83 -3.42 -1.48 3.45
N ALA A 84 -2.65 -0.95 4.41
CA ALA A 84 -2.72 -1.41 5.80
C ALA A 84 -4.06 -1.06 6.49
N GLN A 85 -4.71 0.03 6.09
CA GLN A 85 -6.07 0.36 6.54
C GLN A 85 -7.10 -0.59 5.92
N SER A 86 -7.01 -0.86 4.62
CA SER A 86 -7.87 -1.81 3.92
C SER A 86 -7.77 -3.22 4.50
N GLN A 87 -6.55 -3.71 4.76
CA GLN A 87 -6.33 -5.01 5.41
C GLN A 87 -6.96 -5.07 6.81
N ARG A 88 -6.84 -4.00 7.60
CA ARG A 88 -7.50 -3.92 8.92
C ARG A 88 -9.02 -3.89 8.80
N ALA A 89 -9.58 -3.16 7.84
CA ALA A 89 -11.02 -3.13 7.59
C ALA A 89 -11.54 -4.52 7.18
N VAL A 90 -10.87 -5.21 6.25
CA VAL A 90 -11.21 -6.59 5.87
C VAL A 90 -11.12 -7.53 7.07
N HIS A 91 -10.05 -7.42 7.87
CA HIS A 91 -9.90 -8.25 9.08
C HIS A 91 -11.01 -7.98 10.10
N SER A 92 -11.46 -6.73 10.25
CA SER A 92 -12.57 -6.37 11.14
C SER A 92 -13.95 -6.78 10.61
N LEU A 93 -14.11 -6.92 9.29
CA LEU A 93 -15.33 -7.36 8.62
C LEU A 93 -15.43 -8.89 8.50
N LEU A 94 -14.29 -9.59 8.58
CA LEU A 94 -14.20 -11.05 8.64
C LEU A 94 -13.70 -11.57 10.01
N PRO A 95 -14.31 -11.18 11.14
CA PRO A 95 -13.95 -11.75 12.43
C PRO A 95 -14.61 -13.13 12.54
N GLY A 96 -14.01 -14.17 11.95
CA GLY A 96 -14.51 -15.54 12.19
C GLY A 96 -14.24 -16.58 11.12
N GLN A 97 -13.02 -17.15 11.11
CA GLN A 97 -12.85 -18.58 10.84
C GLN A 97 -12.06 -19.26 11.97
N ALA A 98 -12.38 -18.90 13.22
CA ALA A 98 -11.83 -19.58 14.39
C ALA A 98 -12.84 -19.60 15.55
N GLN A 99 -14.02 -20.17 15.31
CA GLN A 99 -14.82 -20.76 16.38
C GLN A 99 -15.69 -21.87 15.78
N PRO A 100 -15.41 -23.16 16.06
CA PRO A 100 -16.37 -24.21 15.76
C PRO A 100 -17.55 -24.06 16.72
N THR A 101 -18.58 -23.32 16.28
CA THR A 101 -19.86 -23.14 17.00
C THR A 101 -20.72 -24.43 17.03
N TYR A 102 -20.25 -25.52 16.41
CA TYR A 102 -20.90 -26.83 16.45
C TYR A 102 -19.93 -27.95 16.85
N GLY A 103 -19.29 -27.79 18.00
CA GLY A 103 -18.64 -28.88 18.74
C GLY A 103 -19.59 -29.51 19.75
N HIS A 104 -20.62 -30.20 19.27
CA HIS A 104 -21.32 -31.29 19.97
C HIS A 104 -21.93 -30.99 21.36
N MET A 105 -23.16 -30.44 21.38
CA MET A 105 -24.10 -30.74 22.47
C MET A 105 -24.47 -32.23 22.40
N ALA A 106 -23.81 -33.07 23.19
CA ALA A 106 -24.30 -34.40 23.53
C ALA A 106 -24.95 -34.35 24.93
N GLY A 107 -26.27 -34.18 24.92
CA GLY A 107 -27.29 -34.75 25.84
C GLY A 107 -27.09 -34.79 27.37
N PRO A 108 -28.14 -34.48 28.17
CA PRO A 108 -28.15 -34.71 29.61
C PRO A 108 -28.41 -36.19 29.93
N SER A 109 -27.47 -36.88 30.57
CA SER A 109 -27.72 -38.19 31.18
C SER A 109 -28.04 -38.04 32.66
N SER A 110 -29.34 -37.98 32.94
CA SER A 110 -29.92 -38.24 34.26
C SER A 110 -29.85 -39.75 34.59
N THR A 111 -29.67 -40.03 35.88
CA THR A 111 -30.04 -41.25 36.64
C THR A 111 -29.42 -42.62 36.31
N GLY A 112 -28.75 -43.20 37.33
CA GLY A 112 -28.78 -44.65 37.58
C GLY A 112 -27.42 -45.33 37.77
N GLY A 113 -26.95 -45.47 39.02
CA GLY A 113 -25.81 -46.33 39.33
C GLY A 113 -25.34 -46.23 40.79
N ALA A 114 -25.99 -47.00 41.66
CA ALA A 114 -25.71 -47.08 43.09
C ALA A 114 -24.32 -47.65 43.43
N GLY A 115 -23.76 -47.24 44.57
CA GLY A 115 -22.92 -48.14 45.38
C GLY A 115 -21.82 -47.49 46.23
N ARG A 116 -21.93 -47.70 47.56
CA ARG A 116 -20.91 -47.65 48.63
C ARG A 116 -20.74 -46.28 49.31
N ALA A 117 -21.50 -46.01 50.37
CA ALA A 117 -21.30 -46.40 51.78
C ALA A 117 -20.34 -45.43 52.52
N PHE A 118 -20.89 -44.52 53.34
CA PHE A 118 -20.99 -44.63 54.81
C PHE A 118 -19.61 -44.67 55.51
N LEU A 119 -19.23 -43.57 56.16
CA LEU A 119 -19.11 -43.47 57.61
C LEU A 119 -18.70 -42.06 58.04
N ALA A 120 -19.44 -41.53 59.01
CA ALA A 120 -19.09 -40.37 59.81
C ALA A 120 -18.05 -40.76 60.87
N ALA A 121 -17.10 -39.86 61.13
CA ALA A 121 -16.45 -39.63 62.41
C ALA A 121 -15.86 -38.21 62.38
#